data_AF-A0A7V3UWX1-F1
#
_entry.id   AF-A0A7V3UWX1-F1
#
_cell.length_a   1.000
_cell.length_b   1.000
_cell.length_c   1.000
_cell.angle_alpha   90.00
_cell.angle_beta   90.00
_cell.angle_gamma   90.00
#
_symmetry.space_group_name_H-M   'P 1'
#
loop_
_entity.id
_entity.type
_entity.pdbx_description
1 polymer ?
#
loop_
_entity_poly.entity_id
_entity_poly.type
_entity_poly.pdbx_seq_one_letter_code
_entity_poly.pdbx_strand_id
1 'polypeptide(L)'
;MKILFVLLLSILSGFQDETKSEKSFDYKSYKASIQYILKKYPESTLIDVYKYFFQSRFGPEHFIKDSLIALNLLQDEIKSEEILSYKSKADSFLVELLLPEKRFIRIDLSLIKDRIIPLNLLFTAFLNSAKIYDSTEYEIWKNDWKEIVNLIEKENIKLKNYTEDKNRIENALKQNKLVFSHSAHYKNFYKPHYRVVEYKIFKTFLLPLIHQYRIKFIEPNLSD
;
A
#
# COMPACT_ATOMS: atom_id res chain seq x y z
N MET A 1 72.50 11.89 20.33
CA MET A 1 72.52 13.34 20.08
C MET A 1 71.14 13.73 19.55
N LYS A 2 70.38 14.49 20.37
CA LYS A 2 69.24 15.41 20.10
C LYS A 2 68.13 14.96 19.11
N ILE A 3 66.93 14.57 19.58
CA ILE A 3 65.72 15.38 19.96
C ILE A 3 64.82 15.75 18.75
N LEU A 4 63.56 15.25 18.75
CA LEU A 4 62.25 15.95 18.56
C LEU A 4 61.15 14.85 18.43
N PHE A 5 60.30 14.52 19.42
CA PHE A 5 59.15 15.22 20.03
C PHE A 5 58.14 15.83 19.04
N VAL A 6 57.05 15.10 18.76
CA VAL A 6 55.68 15.66 18.71
C VAL A 6 54.70 14.61 19.26
N LEU A 7 54.16 14.89 20.45
CA LEU A 7 52.92 14.34 20.96
C LEU A 7 51.77 14.79 20.04
N LEU A 8 50.87 13.88 19.66
CA LEU A 8 49.50 14.27 19.30
C LEU A 8 48.52 13.64 20.29
N LEU A 9 48.06 14.50 21.20
CA LEU A 9 46.94 14.31 22.10
C LEU A 9 45.63 14.15 21.30
N SER A 10 44.82 13.18 21.74
CA SER A 10 43.35 13.23 21.85
C SER A 10 42.58 14.17 20.93
N ILE A 11 41.87 13.58 19.97
CA ILE A 11 40.51 14.01 19.63
C ILE A 11 39.60 12.78 19.76
N LEU A 12 39.24 12.48 21.00
CA LEU A 12 37.93 11.91 21.30
C LEU A 12 36.91 13.02 21.07
N SER A 13 36.28 13.02 19.90
CA SER A 13 35.04 13.75 19.71
C SER A 13 34.19 12.97 18.71
N GLY A 14 33.25 12.21 19.29
CA GLY A 14 31.97 11.82 18.71
C GLY A 14 31.91 11.70 17.19
N PHE A 15 32.28 10.53 16.66
CA PHE A 15 31.40 9.93 15.68
C PHE A 15 30.24 9.33 16.46
N GLN A 16 29.23 10.15 16.72
CA GLN A 16 27.88 9.63 16.91
C GLN A 16 27.55 8.91 15.63
N ASP A 17 27.66 7.59 15.69
CA ASP A 17 26.98 6.68 14.80
C ASP A 17 25.52 7.18 14.73
N GLU A 18 25.11 7.71 13.57
CA GLU A 18 23.72 7.99 13.26
C GLU A 18 23.01 6.64 13.22
N THR A 19 22.74 6.10 14.42
CA THR A 19 21.74 5.08 14.62
C THR A 19 20.46 5.65 14.02
N LYS A 20 20.09 5.16 12.84
CA LYS A 20 18.73 5.28 12.31
C LYS A 20 17.81 4.97 13.48
N SER A 21 17.17 6.00 14.06
CA SER A 21 16.24 5.78 15.15
C SER A 21 15.22 4.77 14.64
N GLU A 22 15.20 3.59 15.25
CA GLU A 22 14.23 2.55 14.95
C GLU A 22 12.85 3.20 15.09
N LYS A 23 12.18 3.47 13.96
CA LYS A 23 10.90 4.16 13.99
C LYS A 23 9.93 3.21 14.69
N SER A 24 9.53 3.56 15.91
CA SER A 24 8.64 2.74 16.70
C SER A 24 7.30 2.53 15.96
N PHE A 25 6.72 1.34 16.12
CA PHE A 25 5.44 0.99 15.51
C PHE A 25 4.33 1.94 16.00
N ASP A 26 3.71 2.67 15.08
CA ASP A 26 2.64 3.64 15.39
C ASP A 26 1.29 2.94 15.63
N TYR A 27 1.15 2.37 16.82
CA TYR A 27 -0.03 1.61 17.23
C TYR A 27 -1.35 2.37 16.99
N LYS A 28 -1.39 3.68 17.25
CA LYS A 28 -2.60 4.48 17.12
C LYS A 28 -3.04 4.56 15.65
N SER A 29 -2.13 4.88 14.75
CA SER A 29 -2.45 5.01 13.33
C SER A 29 -2.84 3.67 12.70
N TYR A 30 -2.20 2.57 13.09
CA TYR A 30 -2.59 1.23 12.63
C TYR A 30 -3.96 0.80 13.15
N LYS A 31 -4.28 1.08 14.43
CA LYS A 31 -5.62 0.83 15.00
C LYS A 31 -6.71 1.59 14.23
N ALA A 32 -6.52 2.90 14.05
CA ALA A 32 -7.45 3.73 13.29
C ALA A 32 -7.60 3.25 11.84
N SER A 33 -6.51 2.81 11.22
CA SER A 33 -6.53 2.25 9.86
C SER A 33 -7.33 0.94 9.78
N ILE A 34 -7.18 0.03 10.75
CA ILE A 34 -7.99 -1.21 10.79
C ILE A 34 -9.48 -0.86 10.94
N GLN A 35 -9.82 0.06 11.84
CA GLN A 35 -11.20 0.51 12.02
C GLN A 35 -11.77 1.12 10.73
N TYR A 36 -10.98 1.94 10.03
CA TYR A 36 -11.35 2.47 8.72
C TYR A 36 -11.59 1.35 7.69
N ILE A 37 -10.66 0.39 7.58
CA ILE A 37 -10.79 -0.75 6.64
C ILE A 37 -12.07 -1.52 6.94
N LEU A 38 -12.35 -1.87 8.19
CA LEU A 38 -13.50 -2.70 8.56
C LEU A 38 -14.82 -1.93 8.50
N LYS A 39 -14.81 -0.62 8.73
CA LYS A 39 -15.98 0.23 8.49
C LYS A 39 -16.33 0.31 7.00
N LYS A 40 -15.32 0.44 6.15
CA LYS A 40 -15.50 0.59 4.71
C LYS A 40 -15.77 -0.75 4.00
N TYR A 41 -15.06 -1.79 4.43
CA TYR A 41 -15.10 -3.12 3.87
C TYR A 41 -15.40 -4.14 4.98
N PRO A 42 -16.64 -4.18 5.52
CA PRO A 42 -17.02 -5.05 6.65
C PRO A 42 -16.85 -6.54 6.39
N GLU A 43 -16.93 -6.95 5.12
CA GLU A 43 -16.66 -8.32 4.65
C GLU A 43 -15.16 -8.65 4.47
N SER A 44 -14.25 -7.80 4.91
CA SER A 44 -12.81 -8.11 4.85
C SER A 44 -12.42 -9.25 5.78
N THR A 45 -11.53 -10.13 5.29
CA THR A 45 -10.83 -11.09 6.15
C THR A 45 -9.42 -10.59 6.48
N LEU A 46 -8.65 -11.34 7.27
CA LEU A 46 -7.29 -10.93 7.64
C LEU A 46 -6.37 -10.83 6.41
N ILE A 47 -6.58 -11.65 5.37
CA ILE A 47 -5.87 -11.54 4.08
C ILE A 47 -6.09 -10.16 3.43
N ASP A 48 -7.30 -9.61 3.50
CA ASP A 48 -7.61 -8.32 2.88
C ASP A 48 -7.00 -7.17 3.66
N VAL A 49 -6.98 -7.26 5.00
CA VAL A 49 -6.27 -6.33 5.88
C VAL A 49 -4.76 -6.37 5.61
N TYR A 50 -4.18 -7.57 5.50
CA TYR A 50 -2.78 -7.76 5.12
C TYR A 50 -2.49 -7.05 3.79
N LYS A 51 -3.27 -7.36 2.76
CA LYS A 51 -3.08 -6.80 1.42
C LYS A 51 -3.21 -5.28 1.43
N TYR A 52 -4.13 -4.72 2.21
CA TYR A 52 -4.29 -3.28 2.35
C TYR A 52 -3.02 -2.62 2.90
N PHE A 53 -2.50 -3.10 4.04
CA PHE A 53 -1.30 -2.55 4.63
C PHE A 53 -0.06 -2.78 3.77
N PHE A 54 0.03 -3.95 3.14
CA PHE A 54 1.10 -4.24 2.18
C PHE A 54 1.11 -3.22 1.04
N GLN A 55 -0.05 -2.96 0.41
CA GLN A 55 -0.17 -1.94 -0.63
C GLN A 55 0.07 -0.52 -0.10
N SER A 56 -0.30 -0.23 1.16
CA SER A 56 0.01 1.06 1.78
C SER A 56 1.51 1.29 1.93
N ARG A 57 2.31 0.24 2.14
CA ARG A 57 3.76 0.34 2.32
C ARG A 57 4.55 0.24 1.00
N PHE A 58 4.17 -0.71 0.16
CA PHE A 58 4.92 -1.12 -1.03
C PHE A 58 4.29 -0.67 -2.36
N GLY A 59 3.03 -0.21 -2.34
CA GLY A 59 2.37 0.29 -3.54
C GLY A 59 2.13 -0.80 -4.58
N PRO A 60 2.28 -0.48 -5.88
CA PRO A 60 2.19 -1.46 -6.95
C PRO A 60 3.52 -2.22 -7.09
N GLU A 61 3.62 -3.38 -6.44
CA GLU A 61 4.81 -4.23 -6.55
C GLU A 61 4.68 -5.26 -7.69
N HIS A 62 5.82 -5.58 -8.33
CA HIS A 62 6.05 -6.69 -9.28
C HIS A 62 5.55 -6.60 -10.73
N PHE A 63 5.05 -5.47 -11.23
CA PHE A 63 4.70 -5.39 -12.66
C PHE A 63 5.89 -5.11 -13.61
N ILE A 64 7.06 -4.75 -13.09
CA ILE A 64 8.19 -4.30 -13.91
C ILE A 64 9.26 -5.39 -14.06
N LYS A 65 8.89 -6.51 -14.68
CA LYS A 65 9.89 -7.27 -15.45
C LYS A 65 9.73 -7.08 -16.96
N ASP A 66 8.54 -6.69 -17.44
CA ASP A 66 8.31 -6.31 -18.84
C ASP A 66 7.19 -5.25 -18.94
N SER A 67 7.57 -3.98 -18.99
CA SER A 67 6.64 -2.83 -19.06
C SER A 67 5.72 -2.87 -20.30
N LEU A 68 6.15 -3.48 -21.40
CA LEU A 68 5.34 -3.66 -22.61
C LEU A 68 4.24 -4.73 -22.43
N ILE A 69 4.59 -5.86 -21.79
CA ILE A 69 3.60 -6.91 -21.46
C ILE A 69 2.59 -6.36 -20.44
N ALA A 70 3.06 -5.59 -19.46
CA ALA A 70 2.22 -4.92 -18.47
C ALA A 70 1.17 -3.97 -19.10
N LEU A 71 1.56 -3.23 -20.15
CA LEU A 71 0.65 -2.33 -20.85
C LEU A 71 -0.43 -3.11 -21.59
N ASN A 72 -0.04 -4.13 -22.35
CA ASN A 72 -0.98 -4.95 -23.12
C ASN A 72 -1.97 -5.66 -22.19
N LEU A 73 -1.49 -6.23 -21.08
CA LEU A 73 -2.35 -6.84 -20.07
C LEU A 73 -3.33 -5.85 -19.45
N LEU A 74 -2.91 -4.61 -19.17
CA LEU A 74 -3.82 -3.59 -18.66
C LEU A 74 -4.84 -3.16 -19.73
N GLN A 75 -4.42 -3.03 -20.99
CA GLN A 75 -5.33 -2.71 -22.10
C GLN A 75 -6.38 -3.81 -22.29
N ASP A 76 -5.97 -5.07 -22.20
CA ASP A 76 -6.86 -6.23 -22.30
C ASP A 76 -7.80 -6.29 -21.09
N GLU A 77 -7.32 -6.02 -19.88
CA GLU A 77 -8.14 -5.96 -18.67
C GLU A 77 -9.21 -4.87 -18.78
N ILE A 78 -8.88 -3.68 -19.27
CA ILE A 78 -9.85 -2.58 -19.40
C ILE A 78 -10.89 -2.86 -20.48
N LYS A 79 -10.52 -3.63 -21.51
CA LYS A 79 -11.44 -4.09 -22.56
C LYS A 79 -12.21 -5.35 -22.15
N SER A 80 -11.90 -5.96 -21.01
CA SER A 80 -12.63 -7.13 -20.54
C SER A 80 -14.09 -6.79 -20.29
N GLU A 81 -14.98 -7.75 -20.55
CA GLU A 81 -16.40 -7.59 -20.27
C GLU A 81 -16.66 -7.27 -18.79
N GLU A 82 -15.79 -7.74 -17.89
CA GLU A 82 -15.85 -7.45 -16.46
C GLU A 82 -15.72 -5.94 -16.19
N ILE A 83 -14.71 -5.27 -16.75
CA ILE A 83 -14.54 -3.81 -16.59
C ILE A 83 -15.58 -3.02 -17.38
N LEU A 84 -15.95 -3.47 -18.58
CA LEU A 84 -16.95 -2.78 -19.40
C LEU A 84 -18.34 -2.81 -18.74
N SER A 85 -18.71 -3.94 -18.11
CA SER A 85 -19.97 -4.08 -17.38
C SER A 85 -19.90 -3.55 -15.94
N TYR A 86 -18.68 -3.29 -15.42
CA TYR A 86 -18.48 -2.75 -14.08
C TYR A 86 -19.16 -1.39 -13.92
N LYS A 87 -20.12 -1.30 -13.01
CA LYS A 87 -20.72 -0.05 -12.57
C LYS A 87 -20.23 0.23 -11.15
N SER A 88 -19.46 1.30 -11.01
CA SER A 88 -19.16 1.84 -9.68
C SER A 88 -20.48 2.13 -8.96
N LYS A 89 -20.59 1.72 -7.70
CA LYS A 89 -21.77 2.05 -6.89
C LYS A 89 -21.79 3.57 -6.67
N ALA A 90 -22.97 4.15 -6.50
CA ALA A 90 -23.13 5.60 -6.30
C ALA A 90 -22.29 6.14 -5.11
N ASP A 91 -22.08 5.29 -4.09
CA ASP A 91 -21.31 5.62 -2.89
C ASP A 91 -19.87 5.08 -2.91
N SER A 92 -19.41 4.53 -4.04
CA SER A 92 -18.04 4.03 -4.16
C SER A 92 -17.06 5.20 -4.18
N PHE A 93 -16.07 5.16 -3.28
CA PHE A 93 -14.91 6.05 -3.34
C PHE A 93 -14.07 5.68 -4.56
N LEU A 94 -14.22 6.44 -5.64
CA LEU A 94 -13.47 6.27 -6.89
C LEU A 94 -11.95 6.44 -6.71
N VAL A 95 -11.56 7.05 -5.59
CA VAL A 95 -10.17 7.24 -5.20
C VAL A 95 -10.05 7.05 -3.69
N GLU A 96 -9.08 6.25 -3.24
CA GLU A 96 -8.85 5.90 -1.83
C GLU A 96 -7.38 6.06 -1.44
N LEU A 97 -7.08 6.97 -0.52
CA LEU A 97 -5.74 7.08 0.09
C LEU A 97 -5.50 5.93 1.06
N LEU A 98 -4.37 5.22 0.90
CA LEU A 98 -4.01 4.10 1.75
C LEU A 98 -3.33 4.57 3.04
N LEU A 99 -3.75 3.97 4.14
CA LEU A 99 -3.37 4.32 5.52
C LEU A 99 -2.56 3.17 6.15
N PRO A 100 -1.71 3.44 7.15
CA PRO A 100 -1.41 4.75 7.73
C PRO A 100 -0.35 5.54 6.94
N GLU A 101 0.33 4.90 5.98
CA GLU A 101 1.52 5.47 5.34
C GLU A 101 1.22 6.72 4.51
N LYS A 102 0.00 6.84 3.96
CA LYS A 102 -0.42 7.97 3.09
C LYS A 102 0.49 8.18 1.88
N ARG A 103 1.17 7.11 1.45
CA ARG A 103 2.12 7.11 0.32
C ARG A 103 1.47 6.71 -0.99
N PHE A 104 0.43 5.89 -0.94
CA PHE A 104 -0.20 5.31 -2.11
C PHE A 104 -1.71 5.51 -2.08
N ILE A 105 -2.30 5.51 -3.27
CA ILE A 105 -3.71 5.72 -3.49
C ILE A 105 -4.24 4.65 -4.45
N ARG A 106 -5.44 4.15 -4.19
CA ARG A 106 -6.19 3.29 -5.12
C ARG A 106 -7.06 4.17 -6.00
N ILE A 107 -7.04 3.93 -7.30
CA ILE A 107 -7.82 4.64 -8.31
C ILE A 107 -8.71 3.61 -8.99
N ASP A 108 -10.02 3.80 -8.87
CA ASP A 108 -11.03 2.94 -9.48
C ASP A 108 -10.95 3.02 -11.01
N LEU A 109 -10.98 1.87 -11.68
CA LEU A 109 -10.85 1.77 -13.13
C LEU A 109 -12.08 2.29 -13.89
N SER A 110 -13.22 2.53 -13.23
CA SER A 110 -14.36 3.21 -13.84
C SER A 110 -14.00 4.61 -14.31
N LEU A 111 -13.04 5.29 -13.67
CA LEU A 111 -12.55 6.60 -14.11
C LEU A 111 -11.89 6.54 -15.50
N ILE A 112 -11.37 5.38 -15.91
CA ILE A 112 -10.85 5.14 -17.26
C ILE A 112 -11.99 4.84 -18.22
N LYS A 113 -12.90 3.95 -17.80
CA LYS A 113 -14.09 3.58 -18.58
C LYS A 113 -14.93 4.80 -18.93
N ASP A 114 -15.13 5.70 -17.97
CA ASP A 114 -15.90 6.93 -18.08
C ASP A 114 -15.09 8.08 -18.73
N ARG A 115 -13.88 7.79 -19.23
CA ARG A 115 -12.98 8.70 -19.96
C ARG A 115 -12.57 9.96 -19.18
N ILE A 116 -12.61 9.89 -17.85
CA ILE A 116 -12.16 10.97 -16.96
C ILE A 116 -10.64 10.99 -16.88
N ILE A 117 -10.02 9.82 -16.71
CA ILE A 117 -8.56 9.66 -16.73
C ILE A 117 -8.18 8.90 -18.01
N PRO A 118 -7.27 9.45 -18.85
CA PRO A 118 -6.73 8.70 -19.97
C PRO A 118 -5.97 7.45 -19.51
N LEU A 119 -6.21 6.31 -20.17
CA LEU A 119 -5.57 5.02 -19.84
C LEU A 119 -4.04 5.14 -19.81
N ASN A 120 -3.44 5.70 -20.87
CA ASN A 120 -2.00 5.88 -20.95
C ASN A 120 -1.45 6.68 -19.75
N LEU A 121 -2.17 7.69 -19.29
CA LEU A 121 -1.75 8.49 -18.15
C LEU A 121 -1.82 7.71 -16.83
N LEU A 122 -2.90 6.96 -16.58
CA LEU A 122 -2.98 6.06 -15.43
C LEU A 122 -1.86 5.01 -15.46
N PHE A 123 -1.61 4.43 -16.64
CA PHE A 123 -0.58 3.42 -16.80
C PHE A 123 0.83 3.97 -16.54
N THR A 124 1.16 5.14 -17.10
CA THR A 124 2.42 5.82 -16.84
C THR A 124 2.56 6.16 -15.35
N ALA A 125 1.51 6.65 -14.71
CA ALA A 125 1.51 6.92 -13.28
C ALA A 125 1.75 5.66 -12.46
N PHE A 126 1.08 4.55 -12.80
CA PHE A 126 1.25 3.24 -12.17
C PHE A 126 2.69 2.72 -12.30
N LEU A 127 3.27 2.75 -13.50
CA LEU A 127 4.66 2.32 -13.73
C LEU A 127 5.65 3.18 -12.94
N ASN A 128 5.48 4.50 -12.95
CA ASN A 128 6.35 5.42 -12.22
C ASN A 128 6.20 5.31 -10.69
N SER A 129 5.14 4.65 -10.21
CA SER A 129 4.89 4.41 -8.79
C SER A 129 5.53 3.12 -8.28
N ALA A 130 5.89 2.21 -9.18
CA ALA A 130 6.48 0.94 -8.81
C ALA A 130 7.96 1.13 -8.44
N LYS A 131 8.35 0.52 -7.32
CA LYS A 131 9.71 0.56 -6.78
C LYS A 131 10.17 -0.86 -6.50
N ILE A 132 11.48 -1.07 -6.55
CA ILE A 132 12.10 -2.32 -6.12
C ILE A 132 12.50 -2.12 -4.66
N TYR A 133 12.03 -3.01 -3.79
CA TYR A 133 12.36 -3.03 -2.38
C TYR A 133 13.39 -4.12 -2.10
N ASP A 134 14.27 -3.86 -1.14
CA ASP A 134 15.34 -4.78 -0.76
C ASP A 134 14.89 -5.75 0.35
N SER A 135 15.75 -6.73 0.66
CA SER A 135 15.48 -7.72 1.71
C SER A 135 15.29 -7.10 3.10
N THR A 136 15.92 -5.96 3.37
CA THR A 136 15.84 -5.28 4.67
C THR A 136 14.44 -4.71 4.88
N GLU A 137 13.87 -4.04 3.87
CA GLU A 137 12.50 -3.52 3.89
C GLU A 137 11.47 -4.65 4.11
N TYR A 138 11.70 -5.83 3.54
CA TYR A 138 10.83 -6.99 3.73
C TYR A 138 10.91 -7.61 5.13
N GLU A 139 12.09 -7.65 5.74
CA GLU A 139 12.23 -8.11 7.13
C GLU A 139 11.57 -7.13 8.11
N ILE A 140 11.72 -5.81 7.88
CA ILE A 140 11.01 -4.79 8.65
C ILE A 140 9.50 -5.02 8.53
N TRP A 141 8.99 -5.25 7.31
CA TRP A 141 7.56 -5.53 7.11
C TRP A 141 7.06 -6.77 7.85
N LYS A 142 7.84 -7.86 7.89
CA LYS A 142 7.47 -9.05 8.67
C LYS A 142 7.32 -8.75 10.15
N ASN A 143 8.15 -7.85 10.69
CA ASN A 143 8.05 -7.41 12.08
C ASN A 143 6.84 -6.48 12.29
N ASP A 144 6.65 -5.50 11.42
CA ASP A 144 5.47 -4.63 11.44
C ASP A 144 4.16 -5.45 11.37
N TRP A 145 4.13 -6.50 10.53
CA TRP A 145 2.98 -7.39 10.43
C TRP A 145 2.68 -8.15 11.73
N LYS A 146 3.71 -8.60 12.46
CA LYS A 146 3.51 -9.22 13.78
C LYS A 146 2.88 -8.22 14.75
N GLU A 147 3.32 -6.96 14.73
CA GLU A 147 2.72 -5.92 15.57
C GLU A 147 1.27 -5.61 15.19
N ILE A 148 0.93 -5.64 13.90
CA ILE A 148 -0.47 -5.51 13.42
C ILE A 148 -1.33 -6.67 13.93
N VAL A 149 -0.83 -7.90 13.86
CA VAL A 149 -1.54 -9.08 14.39
C VAL A 149 -1.72 -8.98 15.91
N ASN A 150 -0.66 -8.62 16.64
CA ASN A 150 -0.72 -8.40 18.09
C ASN A 150 -1.76 -7.33 18.46
N LEU A 151 -1.84 -6.25 17.69
CA LEU A 151 -2.84 -5.20 17.86
C LEU A 151 -4.26 -5.76 17.66
N ILE A 152 -4.50 -6.50 16.58
CA ILE A 152 -5.82 -7.12 16.29
C ILE A 152 -6.27 -8.02 17.44
N GLU A 153 -5.36 -8.82 17.99
CA GLU A 153 -5.65 -9.74 19.10
C GLU A 153 -5.88 -8.99 20.41
N LYS A 154 -5.03 -8.01 20.73
CA LYS A 154 -5.15 -7.19 21.95
C LYS A 154 -6.45 -6.37 21.98
N GLU A 155 -6.85 -5.85 20.83
CA GLU A 155 -8.10 -5.08 20.67
C GLU A 155 -9.33 -5.99 20.47
N ASN A 156 -9.14 -7.31 20.46
CA ASN A 156 -10.18 -8.32 20.26
C ASN A 156 -11.03 -8.07 18.99
N ILE A 157 -10.39 -7.60 17.92
CA ILE A 157 -11.04 -7.29 16.66
C ILE A 157 -11.46 -8.61 15.99
N LYS A 158 -12.76 -8.76 15.72
CA LYS A 158 -13.31 -9.98 15.14
C LYS A 158 -13.23 -9.92 13.61
N LEU A 159 -12.49 -10.87 13.02
CA LEU A 159 -12.38 -11.06 11.58
C LEU A 159 -12.88 -12.47 11.22
N LYS A 160 -13.59 -12.58 10.09
CA LYS A 160 -13.99 -13.88 9.54
C LYS A 160 -12.75 -14.70 9.17
N ASN A 161 -12.80 -16.01 9.43
CA ASN A 161 -11.73 -16.97 9.11
C ASN A 161 -10.34 -16.62 9.68
N TYR A 162 -10.29 -15.86 10.79
CA TYR A 162 -9.05 -15.30 11.33
C TYR A 162 -7.91 -16.33 11.50
N THR A 163 -8.17 -17.46 12.15
CA THR A 163 -7.15 -18.48 12.43
C THR A 163 -6.58 -19.10 11.15
N GLU A 164 -7.43 -19.39 10.17
CA GLU A 164 -7.01 -19.96 8.88
C GLU A 164 -6.16 -18.96 8.10
N ASP A 165 -6.63 -17.71 8.00
CA ASP A 165 -5.92 -16.65 7.32
C ASP A 165 -4.57 -16.35 7.99
N LYS A 166 -4.53 -16.31 9.33
CA LYS A 166 -3.29 -16.07 10.09
C LYS A 166 -2.25 -17.14 9.77
N ASN A 167 -2.63 -18.42 9.86
CA ASN A 167 -1.75 -19.54 9.53
C ASN A 167 -1.26 -19.47 8.07
N ARG A 168 -2.15 -19.12 7.13
CA ARG A 168 -1.81 -18.98 5.72
C ARG A 168 -0.79 -17.86 5.48
N ILE A 169 -0.99 -16.70 6.10
CA ILE A 169 -0.09 -15.56 5.99
C ILE A 169 1.26 -15.90 6.60
N GLU A 170 1.29 -16.45 7.82
CA GLU A 170 2.54 -16.83 8.50
C GLU A 170 3.35 -17.85 7.69
N ASN A 171 2.70 -18.87 7.12
CA ASN A 171 3.37 -19.86 6.28
C ASN A 171 3.93 -19.25 4.99
N ALA A 172 3.24 -18.29 4.38
CA ALA A 172 3.74 -17.59 3.20
C ALA A 172 4.94 -16.69 3.54
N LEU A 173 4.87 -15.94 4.65
CA LEU A 173 5.97 -15.08 5.11
C LEU A 173 7.24 -15.89 5.40
N LYS A 174 7.12 -17.10 5.98
CA LYS A 174 8.25 -18.03 6.17
C LYS A 174 8.91 -18.46 4.85
N GLN A 175 8.14 -18.47 3.76
CA GLN A 175 8.61 -18.82 2.42
C GLN A 175 9.00 -17.59 1.58
N ASN A 176 9.10 -16.39 2.17
CA ASN A 176 9.32 -15.13 1.48
C ASN A 176 8.26 -14.80 0.39
N LYS A 177 7.05 -15.34 0.54
CA LYS A 177 5.90 -15.01 -0.32
C LYS A 177 5.09 -13.89 0.32
N LEU A 178 5.44 -12.65 -0.01
CA LEU A 178 4.87 -11.45 0.59
C LEU A 178 3.60 -10.96 -0.12
N VAL A 179 3.43 -11.27 -1.40
CA VAL A 179 2.32 -10.72 -2.18
C VAL A 179 1.09 -11.60 -2.07
N PHE A 180 -0.02 -10.99 -1.65
CA PHE A 180 -1.32 -11.64 -1.57
C PHE A 180 -2.32 -11.05 -2.57
N SER A 181 -3.12 -11.94 -3.17
CA SER A 181 -4.39 -11.56 -3.78
C SER A 181 -5.44 -11.31 -2.70
N HIS A 182 -6.48 -10.54 -3.04
CA HIS A 182 -7.67 -10.45 -2.18
C HIS A 182 -8.27 -11.84 -1.93
N SER A 183 -8.89 -12.00 -0.77
CA SER A 183 -9.64 -13.23 -0.46
C SER A 183 -10.75 -13.45 -1.50
N ALA A 184 -11.13 -14.72 -1.73
CA ALA A 184 -12.22 -15.03 -2.66
C ALA A 184 -13.53 -14.36 -2.21
N HIS A 185 -13.77 -14.32 -0.89
CA HIS A 185 -14.91 -13.66 -0.28
C HIS A 185 -14.95 -12.16 -0.61
N TYR A 186 -13.83 -11.46 -0.41
CA TYR A 186 -13.71 -10.04 -0.74
C TYR A 186 -13.90 -9.77 -2.24
N LYS A 187 -13.30 -10.60 -3.11
CA LYS A 187 -13.46 -10.47 -4.57
C LYS A 187 -14.93 -10.60 -4.97
N ASN A 188 -15.64 -11.59 -4.43
CA ASN A 188 -17.05 -11.82 -4.73
C ASN A 188 -17.94 -10.68 -4.25
N PHE A 189 -17.66 -10.13 -3.07
CA PHE A 189 -18.51 -9.11 -2.46
C PHE A 189 -18.25 -7.70 -3.01
N TYR A 190 -17.00 -7.33 -3.22
CA TYR A 190 -16.62 -5.97 -3.61
C TYR A 190 -16.24 -5.81 -5.08
N LYS A 191 -15.81 -6.89 -5.76
CA LYS A 191 -15.29 -6.86 -7.15
C LYS A 191 -14.27 -5.72 -7.34
N PRO A 192 -13.11 -5.78 -6.67
CA PRO A 192 -12.17 -4.66 -6.64
C PRO A 192 -11.54 -4.42 -8.01
N HIS A 193 -11.88 -3.31 -8.65
CA HIS A 193 -11.28 -2.85 -9.91
C HIS A 193 -10.57 -1.52 -9.72
N TYR A 194 -9.31 -1.59 -9.27
CA TYR A 194 -8.50 -0.40 -9.04
C TYR A 194 -7.04 -0.62 -9.43
N ARG A 195 -6.29 0.49 -9.50
CA ARG A 195 -4.83 0.51 -9.56
C ARG A 195 -4.24 1.33 -8.44
N VAL A 196 -3.06 0.92 -7.96
CA VAL A 196 -2.34 1.60 -6.90
C VAL A 196 -1.30 2.54 -7.51
N VAL A 197 -1.29 3.80 -7.09
CA VAL A 197 -0.39 4.85 -7.59
C VAL A 197 0.22 5.60 -6.40
N GLU A 198 1.45 6.07 -6.52
CA GLU A 198 2.09 6.92 -5.51
C GLU A 198 1.32 8.24 -5.40
N TYR A 199 0.96 8.63 -4.18
CA TYR A 199 0.09 9.77 -3.92
C TYR A 199 0.65 11.09 -4.49
N LYS A 200 1.98 11.27 -4.48
CA LYS A 200 2.64 12.42 -5.11
C LYS A 200 2.39 12.46 -6.62
N ILE A 201 2.52 11.33 -7.31
CA ILE A 201 2.27 11.21 -8.75
C ILE A 201 0.79 11.49 -9.03
N PHE A 202 -0.11 10.89 -8.25
CA PHE A 202 -1.56 11.14 -8.35
C PHE A 202 -1.89 12.62 -8.23
N LYS A 203 -1.39 13.30 -7.19
CA LYS A 203 -1.65 14.73 -6.96
C LYS A 203 -1.21 15.60 -8.13
N THR A 204 -0.05 15.30 -8.71
CA THR A 204 0.52 16.11 -9.80
C THR A 204 -0.19 15.88 -11.12
N PHE A 205 -0.50 14.62 -11.47
CA PHE A 205 -0.90 14.27 -12.83
C PHE A 205 -2.36 13.85 -12.99
N LEU A 206 -3.00 13.30 -11.95
CA LEU A 206 -4.33 12.69 -12.06
C LEU A 206 -5.41 13.51 -11.35
N LEU A 207 -5.09 14.08 -10.19
CA LEU A 207 -6.02 14.90 -9.41
C LEU A 207 -6.58 16.12 -10.18
N PRO A 208 -5.79 16.85 -11.01
CA PRO A 208 -6.32 17.97 -11.79
C PRO A 208 -7.46 17.56 -12.73
N LEU A 209 -7.40 16.37 -13.32
CA LEU A 209 -8.45 15.85 -14.19
C LEU A 209 -9.72 15.54 -13.37
N ILE A 210 -9.58 14.86 -12.23
CA ILE A 210 -10.71 14.50 -11.35
C ILE A 210 -11.47 15.75 -10.87
N HIS A 211 -10.75 16.82 -10.52
CA HIS A 211 -11.34 18.10 -10.13
C HIS A 211 -12.14 18.76 -11.26
N GLN A 212 -11.66 18.69 -12.50
CA GLN A 212 -12.37 19.22 -13.66
C GLN A 212 -13.77 18.59 -13.80
N TYR A 213 -13.91 17.31 -13.48
CA TYR A 213 -15.18 16.56 -13.52
C TYR A 213 -15.99 16.64 -12.20
N ARG A 214 -15.60 17.50 -11.25
CA ARG A 214 -16.28 17.72 -9.96
C ARG A 214 -16.50 16.45 -9.12
N ILE A 215 -15.63 15.45 -9.28
CA ILE A 215 -15.66 14.24 -8.47
C ILE A 215 -15.10 14.59 -7.09
N LYS A 216 -15.90 14.37 -6.03
CA LYS A 216 -15.47 14.63 -4.66
C LYS A 216 -14.35 13.65 -4.28
N PHE A 217 -13.15 14.19 -4.09
CA PHE A 217 -12.07 13.49 -3.42
C PHE A 217 -12.12 13.83 -1.93
N ILE A 218 -12.33 12.83 -1.08
CA ILE A 218 -12.30 12.99 0.37
C ILE A 218 -11.07 12.23 0.86
N GLU A 219 -10.10 12.96 1.41
CA GLU A 219 -9.01 12.35 2.15
C GLU A 219 -9.57 11.79 3.47
N PRO A 220 -9.31 10.50 3.79
CA PRO A 220 -9.69 9.97 5.09
C PRO A 220 -8.96 10.74 6.20
N ASN A 221 -9.71 11.48 7.01
CA ASN A 221 -9.20 12.02 8.26
C ASN A 221 -9.04 10.86 9.25
N LEU A 222 -7.82 10.65 9.73
CA LEU A 222 -7.49 9.66 10.78
C LEU A 222 -7.81 10.18 12.19
N SER A 223 -8.34 11.40 12.32
CA SER A 223 -8.85 11.93 13.57
C SER A 223 -10.26 11.40 13.81
N ASP A 224 -10.35 10.30 14.57
CA ASP A 224 -11.09 10.22 15.84
C ASP A 224 -10.59 9.01 16.64
#